data_AF-A0A948RVY4-F1
#
_entry.id   AF-A0A948RVY4-F1
#
_cell.length_a   1.000
_cell.length_b   1.000
_cell.length_c   1.000
_cell.angle_alpha   90.00
_cell.angle_beta   90.00
_cell.angle_gamma   90.00
#
_symmetry.space_group_name_H-M   'P 1'
#
loop_
_entity.id
_entity.type
_entity.pdbx_description
1 polymer ?
#
loop_
_entity_poly.entity_id
_entity_poly.type
_entity_poly.pdbx_seq_one_letter_code
_entity_poly.pdbx_strand_id
1 'polypeptide(L)'
;MKKFKPVRYKKGTAQADLYAQIEQNVREAATTLINAIPESRRLQVQQDINGSLSPVLYVPQNRSAYLFKSMPKYVPYWDSFGVISQCAIVIPDDATGSVAHEVGHYFHHVLLGNSGYLNFFRNVRPNGHHVGMAGALNELIEEPAYLAEYYLKGSVGGLGPEKGTFLTNGGGGSISPMTVDYRDLEGMTMVLFASILREDTEIRNYANELVTVPVVEGSREQLWRDCYEIVASGTSGVLTARDKIETLLQNSGQAAKLPAMLQAIGWSHHVVCRFVDGDGNPLSGVTARAVSKVGTSEYRLPARSRESDDTGTYGLSEFFPGASILRVYYDGDSSDVPRTIPWTTPTNQQVDLGDIGVVSNELLNKLHQTTRIDFGLNAPHTFSDGQNWDGHFEILVWPLVWTGTSFTARHEVDDVSGHYLMTANGNVSADGRILNVEYSADFSQDQTGGIHTETHRRVNVAGLPYTEDYIGGGNRVVKYVKTGEEAEQYVVAMESTFTQTDAGGSVIDFYEYVSTNWAAATTDLDLTFRQ
;
A
#
# COMPACT_ATOMS: atom_id res chain seq x y z
N MET A 1 18.14 24.63 18.74
CA MET A 1 17.98 26.03 18.29
C MET A 1 17.73 26.93 19.50
N LYS A 2 18.36 28.12 19.58
CA LYS A 2 18.09 29.09 20.65
C LYS A 2 16.65 29.58 20.50
N LYS A 3 15.82 29.29 21.50
CA LYS A 3 14.38 29.55 21.52
C LYS A 3 14.10 31.04 21.42
N PHE A 4 13.40 31.46 20.37
CA PHE A 4 12.85 32.80 20.23
C PHE A 4 12.12 33.20 21.52
N LYS A 5 12.44 34.36 22.10
CA LYS A 5 11.92 34.74 23.42
C LYS A 5 10.52 35.34 23.27
N PRO A 6 9.49 34.80 23.95
CA PRO A 6 8.20 35.47 24.01
C PRO A 6 8.37 36.82 24.70
N VAL A 7 7.89 37.88 24.06
CA VAL A 7 7.89 39.22 24.64
C VAL A 7 6.78 39.27 25.68
N ARG A 8 7.13 39.52 26.95
CA ARG A 8 6.14 39.71 28.02
C ARG A 8 6.09 41.18 28.37
N TYR A 9 4.99 41.83 28.05
CA TYR A 9 4.79 43.25 28.33
C TYR A 9 4.30 43.45 29.76
N LYS A 10 4.96 44.34 30.50
CA LYS A 10 4.50 44.77 31.82
C LYS A 10 3.60 45.99 31.65
N LYS A 11 2.43 45.98 32.28
CA LYS A 11 1.53 47.14 32.34
C LYS A 11 2.32 48.38 32.79
N GLY A 12 2.30 49.45 31.99
CA GLY A 12 3.04 50.69 32.23
C GLY A 12 4.41 50.82 31.53
N THR A 13 4.75 49.92 30.60
CA THR A 13 5.92 50.09 29.72
C THR A 13 5.69 51.29 28.79
N ALA A 14 6.69 52.16 28.61
CA ALA A 14 6.55 53.30 27.70
C ALA A 14 6.33 52.82 26.25
N GLN A 15 5.43 53.49 25.52
CA GLN A 15 5.05 53.07 24.17
C GLN A 15 6.25 53.01 23.20
N ALA A 16 7.20 53.93 23.34
CA ALA A 16 8.42 53.93 22.52
C ALA A 16 9.30 52.69 22.77
N ASP A 17 9.44 52.28 24.03
CA ASP A 17 10.22 51.09 24.41
C ASP A 17 9.53 49.81 23.93
N LEU A 18 8.20 49.76 24.05
CA LEU A 18 7.38 48.68 23.54
C LEU A 18 7.51 48.54 22.02
N TYR A 19 7.45 49.67 21.30
CA TYR A 19 7.62 49.71 19.85
C TYR A 19 9.01 49.21 19.43
N ALA A 20 10.07 49.72 20.07
CA ALA A 20 11.45 49.31 19.78
C ALA A 20 11.67 47.80 20.03
N GLN A 21 11.09 47.25 21.11
CA GLN A 21 11.16 45.81 21.38
C GLN A 21 10.42 44.99 20.34
N ILE A 22 9.21 45.39 19.95
CA ILE A 22 8.44 44.71 18.90
C ILE A 22 9.21 44.73 17.58
N GLU A 23 9.75 45.89 17.21
CA GLU A 23 10.55 46.05 16.00
C GLU A 23 11.77 45.14 15.99
N GLN A 24 12.53 45.14 17.08
CA GLN A 24 13.69 44.27 17.22
C GLN A 24 13.29 42.80 17.07
N ASN A 25 12.22 42.35 17.72
CA ASN A 25 11.76 40.96 17.65
C ASN A 25 11.30 40.56 16.23
N VAL A 26 10.60 41.45 15.52
CA VAL A 26 10.21 41.24 14.12
C VAL A 26 11.45 41.11 13.23
N ARG A 27 12.43 42.02 13.39
CA ARG A 27 13.68 41.98 12.62
C ARG A 27 14.50 40.72 12.92
N GLU A 28 14.62 40.32 14.18
CA GLU A 28 15.34 39.10 14.59
C GLU A 28 14.65 37.83 14.05
N ALA A 29 13.32 37.77 14.12
CA ALA A 29 12.54 36.66 13.57
C ALA A 29 12.70 36.57 12.04
N ALA A 30 12.53 37.68 11.32
CA ALA A 30 12.72 37.73 9.87
C ALA A 30 14.15 37.33 9.47
N THR A 31 15.17 37.86 10.16
CA THR A 31 16.58 37.49 9.92
C THR A 31 16.82 36.00 10.14
N THR A 32 16.20 35.43 11.17
CA THR A 32 16.31 34.00 11.48
C THR A 32 15.65 33.16 10.38
N LEU A 33 14.49 33.56 9.89
CA LEU A 33 13.77 32.87 8.80
C LEU A 33 14.52 32.96 7.45
N ILE A 34 15.24 34.05 7.18
CA ILE A 34 16.11 34.14 5.98
C ILE A 34 17.18 33.05 5.96
N ASN A 35 17.66 32.60 7.12
CA ASN A 35 18.62 31.50 7.18
C ASN A 35 17.97 30.13 6.92
N ALA A 36 16.64 30.04 7.09
CA ALA A 36 15.87 28.81 6.88
C ALA A 36 15.54 28.53 5.40
N ILE A 37 15.61 29.54 4.53
CA ILE A 37 15.34 29.40 3.08
C ILE A 37 16.61 29.06 2.29
N PRO A 38 16.47 28.53 1.05
CA PRO A 38 17.59 28.30 0.14
C PRO A 38 18.44 29.56 -0.09
N GLU A 39 19.75 29.38 -0.20
CA GLU A 39 20.71 30.47 -0.40
C GLU A 39 20.41 31.32 -1.64
N SER A 40 19.91 30.69 -2.70
CA SER A 40 19.50 31.35 -3.94
C SER A 40 18.39 32.40 -3.76
N ARG A 41 17.60 32.33 -2.68
CA ARG A 41 16.51 33.27 -2.39
C ARG A 41 16.89 34.40 -1.44
N ARG A 42 17.95 34.22 -0.62
CA ARG A 42 18.24 35.10 0.52
C ARG A 42 18.45 36.56 0.12
N LEU A 43 19.19 36.81 -0.97
CA LEU A 43 19.47 38.17 -1.43
C LEU A 43 18.19 38.91 -1.83
N GLN A 44 17.34 38.27 -2.63
CA GLN A 44 16.07 38.86 -3.07
C GLN A 44 15.15 39.13 -1.88
N VAL A 45 15.00 38.15 -0.98
CA VAL A 45 14.20 38.31 0.25
C VAL A 45 14.70 39.45 1.13
N GLN A 46 16.02 39.61 1.27
CA GLN A 46 16.60 40.75 2.00
C GLN A 46 16.32 42.09 1.31
N GLN A 47 16.38 42.14 -0.02
CA GLN A 47 16.07 43.35 -0.78
C GLN A 47 14.59 43.74 -0.64
N ASP A 48 13.69 42.76 -0.68
CA ASP A 48 12.24 42.98 -0.54
C ASP A 48 11.88 43.46 0.87
N ILE A 49 12.45 42.84 1.91
CA ILE A 49 12.27 43.26 3.31
C ILE A 49 12.78 44.70 3.55
N ASN A 50 13.90 45.08 2.92
CA ASN A 50 14.46 46.43 3.07
C ASN A 50 13.86 47.45 2.10
N GLY A 51 12.97 47.03 1.20
CA GLY A 51 12.45 47.83 0.09
C GLY A 51 10.92 47.81 0.04
N SER A 52 10.39 47.21 -1.03
CA SER A 52 8.98 47.26 -1.40
C SER A 52 8.03 46.57 -0.41
N LEU A 53 8.56 45.64 0.40
CA LEU A 53 7.82 44.88 1.41
C LEU A 53 8.34 45.16 2.83
N SER A 54 8.94 46.33 3.08
CA SER A 54 9.26 46.75 4.44
C SER A 54 7.97 46.87 5.28
N PRO A 55 7.85 46.18 6.43
CA PRO A 55 6.63 46.14 7.19
C PRO A 55 6.50 47.39 8.07
N VAL A 56 5.31 47.98 8.09
CA VAL A 56 4.95 49.00 9.08
C VAL A 56 4.50 48.33 10.36
N LEU A 57 5.06 48.73 11.50
CA LEU A 57 4.64 48.23 12.80
C LEU A 57 3.61 49.16 13.41
N TYR A 58 2.49 48.61 13.86
CA TYR A 58 1.44 49.35 14.58
C TYR A 58 1.19 48.76 15.96
N VAL A 59 1.26 49.61 16.98
CA VAL A 59 1.02 49.24 18.39
C VAL A 59 -0.13 50.10 18.94
N PRO A 60 -1.40 49.68 18.77
CA PRO A 60 -2.56 50.46 19.17
C PRO A 60 -2.75 50.47 20.69
N GLN A 61 -3.05 51.65 21.27
CA GLN A 61 -3.36 51.83 22.70
C GLN A 61 -4.86 51.68 23.04
N ASN A 62 -5.75 51.72 22.04
CA ASN A 62 -7.19 51.83 22.27
C ASN A 62 -7.98 50.83 21.40
N ARG A 63 -8.67 49.89 22.07
CA ARG A 63 -9.38 48.74 21.47
C ARG A 63 -10.70 49.10 20.76
N SER A 64 -11.00 50.39 20.59
CA SER A 64 -12.33 50.85 20.14
C SER A 64 -12.60 50.63 18.65
N ALA A 65 -11.57 50.51 17.81
CA ALA A 65 -11.74 50.16 16.40
C ALA A 65 -11.71 48.63 16.21
N TYR A 66 -12.63 48.10 15.38
CA TYR A 66 -12.74 46.66 15.05
C TYR A 66 -11.41 46.06 14.58
N LEU A 67 -10.59 46.84 13.87
CA LEU A 67 -9.26 46.45 13.42
C LEU A 67 -8.25 46.20 14.55
N PHE A 68 -8.50 46.64 15.79
CA PHE A 68 -7.53 46.55 16.89
C PHE A 68 -8.04 45.70 18.07
N LYS A 69 -9.08 44.90 17.86
CA LYS A 69 -9.63 44.01 18.88
C LYS A 69 -8.75 42.76 19.05
N SER A 70 -7.82 42.86 20.00
CA SER A 70 -7.34 41.80 20.90
C SER A 70 -6.34 40.73 20.46
N MET A 71 -5.85 40.67 19.21
CA MET A 71 -4.76 39.75 18.84
C MET A 71 -3.73 40.42 17.92
N PRO A 72 -2.44 40.00 17.98
CA PRO A 72 -1.49 40.26 16.91
C PRO A 72 -2.09 39.87 15.56
N LYS A 73 -1.79 40.62 14.51
CA LYS A 73 -2.22 40.29 13.15
C LYS A 73 -1.29 40.87 12.09
N TYR A 74 -1.12 40.13 10.99
CA TYR A 74 -0.54 40.61 9.76
C TYR A 74 -1.60 41.18 8.82
N VAL A 75 -1.33 42.33 8.22
CA VAL A 75 -2.17 42.95 7.20
C VAL A 75 -1.36 43.10 5.93
N PRO A 76 -1.63 42.29 4.88
CA PRO A 76 -0.79 42.27 3.67
C PRO A 76 -0.89 43.55 2.85
N TYR A 77 -2.05 44.23 2.89
CA TYR A 77 -2.32 45.48 2.17
C TYR A 77 -2.91 46.50 3.15
N TRP A 78 -2.05 47.21 3.89
CA TRP A 78 -2.47 48.25 4.84
C TRP A 78 -2.60 49.64 4.21
N ASP A 79 -3.79 50.06 3.81
CA ASP A 79 -3.98 51.34 3.14
C ASP A 79 -4.18 52.50 4.11
N SER A 80 -3.35 53.54 3.97
CA SER A 80 -3.60 54.82 4.65
C SER A 80 -4.28 55.85 3.73
N PHE A 81 -4.15 55.76 2.39
CA PHE A 81 -4.52 56.83 1.44
C PHE A 81 -4.73 56.44 -0.05
N GLY A 82 -5.09 55.20 -0.40
CA GLY A 82 -5.52 54.79 -1.75
C GLY A 82 -4.41 54.42 -2.76
N VAL A 83 -3.20 54.09 -2.32
CA VAL A 83 -2.09 53.60 -3.17
C VAL A 83 -1.63 52.25 -2.62
N ILE A 84 -1.33 51.26 -3.48
CA ILE A 84 -0.95 49.89 -3.05
C ILE A 84 0.03 49.97 -1.90
N SER A 85 -0.40 49.40 -0.79
CA SER A 85 -0.05 49.92 0.50
C SER A 85 0.90 48.97 1.21
N GLN A 86 1.82 49.54 1.98
CA GLN A 86 2.82 48.78 2.72
C GLN A 86 2.15 47.69 3.55
N CYS A 87 2.82 46.54 3.73
CA CYS A 87 2.31 45.54 4.64
C CYS A 87 2.49 45.99 6.09
N ALA A 88 1.66 45.50 7.00
CA ALA A 88 1.69 45.91 8.39
C ALA A 88 1.64 44.71 9.35
N ILE A 89 2.34 44.81 10.47
CA ILE A 89 2.19 43.93 11.62
C ILE A 89 1.60 44.75 12.76
N VAL A 90 0.40 44.37 13.20
CA VAL A 90 -0.33 45.04 14.27
C VAL A 90 -0.21 44.20 15.52
N ILE A 91 0.36 44.74 16.60
CA ILE A 91 0.53 44.04 17.88
C ILE A 91 -0.08 44.91 18.99
N PRO A 92 -1.20 44.50 19.61
CA PRO A 92 -1.76 45.18 20.77
C PRO A 92 -0.76 45.27 21.93
N ASP A 93 -0.80 46.36 22.70
CA ASP A 93 0.14 46.64 23.80
C ASP A 93 -0.01 45.69 25.02
N ASP A 94 -1.10 44.94 25.06
CA ASP A 94 -1.39 43.91 26.05
C ASP A 94 -1.42 42.49 25.47
N ALA A 95 -0.99 42.31 24.21
CA ALA A 95 -0.98 41.01 23.57
C ALA A 95 -0.07 40.02 24.30
N THR A 96 -0.67 38.93 24.78
CA THR A 96 0.06 37.75 25.27
C THR A 96 0.21 36.77 24.11
N GLY A 97 1.15 37.04 23.21
CA GLY A 97 1.34 36.24 21.99
C GLY A 97 2.75 36.35 21.44
N SER A 98 3.15 35.35 20.65
CA SER A 98 4.43 35.40 19.93
C SER A 98 4.24 36.14 18.62
N VAL A 99 5.14 37.08 18.32
CA VAL A 99 5.18 37.73 16.98
C VAL A 99 5.57 36.75 15.88
N ALA A 100 6.14 35.58 16.22
CA ALA A 100 6.60 34.57 15.28
C ALA A 100 5.53 34.14 14.26
N HIS A 101 4.27 34.02 14.69
CA HIS A 101 3.17 33.62 13.83
C HIS A 101 2.88 34.69 12.77
N GLU A 102 2.70 35.95 13.20
CA GLU A 102 2.48 37.09 12.30
C GLU A 102 3.67 37.37 11.37
N VAL A 103 4.89 37.21 11.91
CA VAL A 103 6.11 37.29 11.10
C VAL A 103 6.13 36.17 10.05
N GLY A 104 5.52 35.02 10.33
CA GLY A 104 5.35 33.93 9.38
C GLY A 104 4.45 34.32 8.20
N HIS A 105 3.29 34.92 8.44
CA HIS A 105 2.45 35.45 7.35
C HIS A 105 3.19 36.53 6.54
N TYR A 106 3.89 37.44 7.22
CA TYR A 106 4.73 38.44 6.58
C TYR A 106 5.79 37.79 5.70
N PHE A 107 6.52 36.81 6.23
CA PHE A 107 7.59 36.15 5.52
C PHE A 107 7.07 35.38 4.30
N HIS A 108 5.89 34.77 4.41
CA HIS A 108 5.22 34.16 3.26
C HIS A 108 4.89 35.19 2.16
N HIS A 109 4.43 36.38 2.52
CA HIS A 109 4.23 37.48 1.56
C HIS A 109 5.55 37.88 0.89
N VAL A 110 6.64 37.99 1.65
CA VAL A 110 7.96 38.25 1.06
C VAL A 110 8.38 37.15 0.09
N LEU A 111 8.17 35.88 0.43
CA LEU A 111 8.55 34.75 -0.44
C LEU A 111 7.77 34.69 -1.76
N LEU A 112 6.49 35.04 -1.74
CA LEU A 112 5.64 35.06 -2.94
C LEU A 112 5.68 36.39 -3.72
N GLY A 113 6.11 37.47 -3.07
CA GLY A 113 5.94 38.83 -3.55
C GLY A 113 4.48 39.29 -3.60
N ASN A 114 4.27 40.58 -3.89
CA ASN A 114 2.92 41.20 -3.90
C ASN A 114 1.91 40.46 -4.80
N SER A 115 2.28 40.14 -6.03
CA SER A 115 1.38 39.50 -7.00
C SER A 115 1.05 38.06 -6.63
N GLY A 116 2.06 37.29 -6.19
CA GLY A 116 1.89 35.90 -5.78
C GLY A 116 1.03 35.81 -4.52
N TYR A 117 1.30 36.66 -3.53
CA TYR A 117 0.52 36.72 -2.31
C TYR A 117 -0.90 37.24 -2.54
N LEU A 118 -1.12 38.18 -3.47
CA LEU A 118 -2.46 38.65 -3.80
C LEU A 118 -3.31 37.55 -4.43
N ASN A 119 -2.71 36.77 -5.32
CA ASN A 119 -3.38 35.61 -5.90
C ASN A 119 -3.68 34.56 -4.83
N PHE A 120 -2.73 34.31 -3.93
CA PHE A 120 -2.94 33.43 -2.78
C PHE A 120 -4.10 33.92 -1.89
N PHE A 121 -4.04 35.15 -1.41
CA PHE A 121 -5.00 35.77 -0.49
C PHE A 121 -6.42 35.84 -1.04
N ARG A 122 -6.59 36.12 -2.35
CA ARG A 122 -7.91 36.17 -3.01
C ARG A 122 -8.65 34.84 -3.03
N ASN A 123 -7.93 33.73 -2.86
CA ASN A 123 -8.50 32.39 -2.87
C ASN A 123 -8.77 31.84 -1.46
N VAL A 124 -8.56 32.64 -0.40
CA VAL A 124 -8.81 32.26 1.01
C VAL A 124 -10.19 32.75 1.46
N ARG A 125 -10.90 31.99 2.32
CA ARG A 125 -12.19 32.44 2.88
C ARG A 125 -12.04 33.49 3.99
N PRO A 126 -13.12 34.22 4.32
CA PRO A 126 -13.01 35.42 5.15
C PRO A 126 -13.11 35.23 6.68
N ASN A 127 -13.49 34.08 7.25
CA ASN A 127 -13.82 34.01 8.70
C ASN A 127 -13.68 32.64 9.37
N GLY A 128 -12.96 32.61 10.51
CA GLY A 128 -12.96 31.54 11.49
C GLY A 128 -12.02 30.39 11.14
N HIS A 129 -10.77 30.46 11.61
CA HIS A 129 -9.72 29.48 11.34
C HIS A 129 -8.97 29.19 12.66
N HIS A 130 -8.79 27.92 12.97
CA HIS A 130 -7.93 27.39 14.03
C HIS A 130 -7.51 25.96 13.68
N VAL A 131 -6.33 25.53 14.15
CA VAL A 131 -5.84 24.15 13.96
C VAL A 131 -6.93 23.12 14.26
N GLY A 132 -7.17 22.22 13.31
CA GLY A 132 -8.20 21.17 13.43
C GLY A 132 -9.61 21.57 13.00
N MET A 133 -9.81 22.80 12.52
CA MET A 133 -11.07 23.22 11.89
C MET A 133 -11.11 22.80 10.41
N ALA A 134 -12.26 22.33 9.94
CA ALA A 134 -12.46 21.96 8.54
C ALA A 134 -12.55 23.20 7.62
N GLY A 135 -12.00 23.09 6.41
CA GLY A 135 -11.93 24.15 5.39
C GLY A 135 -10.59 24.27 4.65
N ALA A 136 -9.56 23.53 5.08
CA ALA A 136 -8.19 23.66 4.58
C ALA A 136 -7.97 23.18 3.15
N LEU A 137 -8.87 22.38 2.55
CA LEU A 137 -8.80 22.08 1.12
C LEU A 137 -8.89 23.36 0.27
N ASN A 138 -9.45 24.44 0.84
CA ASN A 138 -9.59 25.74 0.18
C ASN A 138 -8.77 26.86 0.86
N GLU A 139 -8.09 26.59 1.98
CA GLU A 139 -7.53 27.61 2.86
C GLU A 139 -6.18 27.17 3.47
N LEU A 140 -5.07 27.74 3.01
CA LEU A 140 -3.74 27.47 3.59
C LEU A 140 -3.09 28.71 4.21
N ILE A 141 -3.85 29.77 4.53
CA ILE A 141 -3.27 31.05 4.98
C ILE A 141 -2.42 30.93 6.24
N GLU A 142 -2.79 30.00 7.11
CA GLU A 142 -2.15 29.73 8.39
C GLU A 142 -0.93 28.82 8.29
N GLU A 143 -0.86 27.95 7.29
CA GLU A 143 0.17 26.89 7.22
C GLU A 143 1.61 27.45 7.14
N PRO A 144 1.90 28.47 6.31
CA PRO A 144 3.21 29.11 6.29
C PRO A 144 3.55 29.81 7.62
N ALA A 145 2.55 30.35 8.30
CA ALA A 145 2.72 30.98 9.60
C ALA A 145 3.03 29.95 10.70
N TYR A 146 2.34 28.80 10.68
CA TYR A 146 2.65 27.66 11.53
C TYR A 146 4.06 27.12 11.29
N LEU A 147 4.51 27.04 10.05
CA LEU A 147 5.88 26.59 9.73
C LEU A 147 6.93 27.54 10.29
N ALA A 148 6.74 28.85 10.12
CA ALA A 148 7.62 29.87 10.70
C ALA A 148 7.61 29.85 12.22
N GLU A 149 6.45 29.71 12.84
CA GLU A 149 6.34 29.58 14.29
C GLU A 149 7.07 28.33 14.79
N TYR A 150 6.91 27.20 14.10
CA TYR A 150 7.60 25.96 14.42
C TYR A 150 9.12 26.10 14.29
N TYR A 151 9.62 26.76 13.24
CA TYR A 151 11.05 27.02 13.08
C TYR A 151 11.61 27.88 14.22
N LEU A 152 10.91 28.96 14.58
CA LEU A 152 11.37 29.94 15.55
C LEU A 152 11.27 29.44 17.01
N LYS A 153 10.23 28.65 17.32
CA LYS A 153 9.89 28.27 18.71
C LYS A 153 10.03 26.77 18.99
N GLY A 154 10.00 25.93 17.96
CA GLY A 154 9.89 24.48 18.08
C GLY A 154 8.47 23.99 18.42
N SER A 155 7.46 24.86 18.35
CA SER A 155 6.05 24.54 18.63
C SER A 155 5.13 25.57 17.98
N VAL A 156 3.90 25.18 17.67
CA VAL A 156 2.83 26.07 17.19
C VAL A 156 1.77 26.18 18.29
N GLY A 157 1.51 27.38 18.80
CA GLY A 157 0.58 27.56 19.92
C GLY A 157 0.97 26.80 21.21
N GLY A 158 2.22 26.36 21.33
CA GLY A 158 2.71 25.50 22.42
C GLY A 158 2.52 24.00 22.20
N LEU A 159 1.95 23.60 21.06
CA LEU A 159 1.78 22.21 20.63
C LEU A 159 2.89 21.80 19.66
N GLY A 160 3.26 20.52 19.69
CA GLY A 160 4.22 19.93 18.77
C GLY A 160 3.53 19.45 17.49
N PRO A 161 3.75 20.09 16.33
CA PRO A 161 3.11 19.70 15.07
C PRO A 161 3.58 18.34 14.55
N GLU A 162 4.66 17.78 15.09
CA GLU A 162 5.15 16.44 14.80
C GLU A 162 4.27 15.31 15.36
N LYS A 163 3.27 15.65 16.20
CA LYS A 163 2.35 14.70 16.84
C LYS A 163 1.03 14.67 16.09
N GLY A 164 0.45 13.49 15.89
CA GLY A 164 -0.89 13.37 15.28
C GLY A 164 -1.98 14.04 16.10
N THR A 165 -1.79 14.19 17.42
CA THR A 165 -2.70 14.95 18.28
C THR A 165 -2.72 16.45 18.02
N PHE A 166 -1.82 16.99 17.18
CA PHE A 166 -1.79 18.41 16.85
C PHE A 166 -3.12 18.88 16.26
N LEU A 167 -3.68 18.11 15.32
CA LEU A 167 -4.95 18.40 14.66
C LEU A 167 -6.16 18.15 15.58
N THR A 168 -6.02 17.29 16.60
CA THR A 168 -7.13 16.91 17.48
C THR A 168 -7.22 17.76 18.75
N ASN A 169 -6.14 18.44 19.14
CA ASN A 169 -6.10 19.27 20.35
C ASN A 169 -6.64 20.70 20.17
N GLY A 170 -6.79 21.19 18.94
CA GLY A 170 -7.15 22.59 18.65
C GLY A 170 -8.64 22.93 18.70
N GLY A 171 -9.53 21.96 18.41
CA GLY A 171 -10.96 22.21 18.15
C GLY A 171 -11.96 21.77 19.23
N GLY A 172 -11.52 21.31 20.40
CA GLY A 172 -12.42 21.00 21.52
C GLY A 172 -13.22 19.68 21.44
N GLY A 173 -12.81 18.74 20.59
CA GLY A 173 -13.42 17.41 20.52
C GLY A 173 -12.50 16.33 19.94
N SER A 174 -12.73 15.07 20.33
CA SER A 174 -12.03 13.92 19.76
C SER A 174 -12.47 13.70 18.30
N ILE A 175 -11.74 14.26 17.34
CA ILE A 175 -11.99 14.05 15.90
C ILE A 175 -11.28 12.79 15.40
N SER A 176 -11.96 11.98 14.60
CA SER A 176 -11.42 10.76 13.99
C SER A 176 -11.38 10.87 12.47
N PRO A 177 -10.39 10.28 11.78
CA PRO A 177 -10.37 10.18 10.32
C PRO A 177 -11.64 9.55 9.76
N MET A 178 -12.35 8.72 10.53
CA MET A 178 -13.65 8.14 10.15
C MET A 178 -14.79 9.16 10.09
N THR A 179 -14.68 10.27 10.82
CA THR A 179 -15.77 11.26 10.98
C THR A 179 -15.49 12.58 10.27
N VAL A 180 -14.22 12.92 10.09
CA VAL A 180 -13.77 14.19 9.49
C VAL A 180 -12.69 13.88 8.47
N ASP A 181 -12.73 14.57 7.33
CA ASP A 181 -11.67 14.47 6.34
C ASP A 181 -10.43 15.23 6.86
N TYR A 182 -9.41 14.51 7.32
CA TYR A 182 -8.22 15.12 7.92
C TYR A 182 -7.45 16.00 6.93
N ARG A 183 -7.64 15.77 5.63
CA ARG A 183 -7.04 16.54 4.55
C ARG A 183 -7.65 17.92 4.41
N ASP A 184 -8.85 18.11 4.97
CA ASP A 184 -9.56 19.38 5.01
C ASP A 184 -9.35 20.13 6.34
N LEU A 185 -8.52 19.60 7.25
CA LEU A 185 -8.22 20.26 8.51
C LEU A 185 -7.11 21.29 8.39
N GLU A 186 -7.34 22.46 8.96
CA GLU A 186 -6.30 23.48 9.11
C GLU A 186 -5.18 22.96 10.00
N GLY A 187 -3.93 23.21 9.57
CA GLY A 187 -2.73 22.69 10.20
C GLY A 187 -2.26 21.38 9.55
N MET A 188 -3.04 20.76 8.66
CA MET A 188 -2.64 19.50 8.03
C MET A 188 -1.36 19.68 7.21
N THR A 189 -1.22 20.78 6.47
CA THR A 189 0.03 21.03 5.71
C THR A 189 1.22 21.20 6.63
N MET A 190 1.04 21.90 7.77
CA MET A 190 2.07 21.99 8.79
C MET A 190 2.48 20.61 9.30
N VAL A 191 1.54 19.72 9.59
CA VAL A 191 1.86 18.37 10.07
C VAL A 191 2.58 17.54 8.99
N LEU A 192 2.28 17.75 7.69
CA LEU A 192 3.07 17.15 6.60
C LEU A 192 4.53 17.61 6.65
N PHE A 193 4.79 18.92 6.78
CA PHE A 193 6.15 19.44 6.92
C PHE A 193 6.81 18.94 8.20
N ALA A 194 6.11 18.93 9.33
CA ALA A 194 6.64 18.43 10.58
C ALA A 194 7.00 16.94 10.50
N SER A 195 6.24 16.14 9.74
CA SER A 195 6.49 14.72 9.54
C SER A 195 7.83 14.44 8.85
N ILE A 196 8.22 15.27 7.88
CA ILE A 196 9.54 15.16 7.24
C ILE A 196 10.66 15.82 8.03
N LEU A 197 10.37 16.81 8.88
CA LEU A 197 11.36 17.52 9.68
C LEU A 197 11.69 16.85 11.03
N ARG A 198 10.86 15.92 11.49
CA ARG A 198 11.01 15.22 12.78
C ARG A 198 12.19 14.24 12.74
N GLU A 199 12.87 14.07 13.88
CA GLU A 199 13.99 13.12 14.05
C GLU A 199 13.61 11.87 14.86
N ASP A 200 12.44 11.86 15.50
CA ASP A 200 12.19 11.03 16.68
C ASP A 200 11.84 9.53 16.52
N THR A 201 11.71 8.87 15.39
CA THR A 201 11.16 7.47 15.25
C THR A 201 9.83 7.07 15.95
N GLU A 202 9.41 7.68 17.06
CA GLU A 202 8.16 7.42 17.78
C GLU A 202 7.38 8.72 17.97
N ILE A 203 6.06 8.69 17.75
CA ILE A 203 5.17 9.84 17.98
C ILE A 203 3.89 9.39 18.65
N ARG A 204 3.18 10.35 19.26
CA ARG A 204 1.77 10.15 19.57
C ARG A 204 0.94 10.31 18.29
N ASN A 205 0.22 9.27 17.90
CA ASN A 205 -0.67 9.30 16.73
C ASN A 205 -1.90 10.18 16.98
N TYR A 206 -2.78 10.31 15.99
CA TYR A 206 -4.03 11.06 16.11
C TYR A 206 -4.97 10.51 17.20
N ALA A 207 -4.86 9.22 17.53
CA ALA A 207 -5.56 8.56 18.64
C ALA A 207 -4.83 8.66 20.00
N ASN A 208 -3.76 9.46 20.09
CA ASN A 208 -2.93 9.69 21.27
C ASN A 208 -2.11 8.47 21.78
N GLU A 209 -1.94 7.45 20.95
CA GLU A 209 -1.13 6.26 21.20
C GLU A 209 0.31 6.46 20.72
N LEU A 210 1.29 5.87 21.41
CA LEU A 210 2.69 5.92 20.99
C LEU A 210 2.92 4.89 19.88
N VAL A 211 3.36 5.34 18.70
CA VAL A 211 3.59 4.50 17.53
C VAL A 211 4.93 4.80 16.88
N THR A 212 5.55 3.79 16.29
CA THR A 212 6.77 3.94 15.49
C THR A 212 6.45 4.41 14.08
N VAL A 213 7.21 5.38 13.58
CA VAL A 213 7.07 6.01 12.26
C VAL A 213 8.44 6.22 11.63
N PRO A 214 8.60 6.06 10.30
CA PRO A 214 9.88 6.27 9.64
C PRO A 214 10.31 7.74 9.76
N VAL A 215 11.62 7.98 9.78
CA VAL A 215 12.22 9.31 9.78
C VAL A 215 12.86 9.55 8.42
N VAL A 216 12.75 10.77 7.89
CA VAL A 216 13.45 11.17 6.67
C VAL A 216 14.92 11.38 7.00
N GLU A 217 15.77 10.67 6.27
CA GLU A 217 17.23 10.77 6.39
C GLU A 217 17.73 12.00 5.64
N GLY A 218 18.77 12.64 6.18
CA GLY A 218 19.42 13.79 5.56
C GLY A 218 19.71 14.91 6.54
N SER A 219 20.17 16.05 6.01
CA SER A 219 20.38 17.24 6.82
C SER A 219 19.05 17.87 7.18
N ARG A 220 18.77 17.99 8.48
CA ARG A 220 17.59 18.72 8.99
C ARG A 220 17.54 20.15 8.46
N GLU A 221 18.69 20.81 8.32
CA GLU A 221 18.76 22.16 7.75
C GLU A 221 18.34 22.18 6.29
N GLN A 222 18.74 21.18 5.51
CA GLN A 222 18.32 21.07 4.11
C GLN A 222 16.81 20.83 4.01
N LEU A 223 16.25 19.94 4.82
CA LEU A 223 14.80 19.70 4.84
C LEU A 223 14.00 20.95 5.20
N TRP A 224 14.50 21.80 6.11
CA TRP A 224 13.90 23.11 6.36
C TRP A 224 13.90 24.00 5.12
N ARG A 225 15.03 24.07 4.40
CA ARG A 225 15.14 24.83 3.15
C ARG A 225 14.18 24.30 2.10
N ASP A 226 14.02 22.98 1.99
CA ASP A 226 13.10 22.34 1.05
C ASP A 226 11.63 22.63 1.39
N CYS A 227 11.24 22.58 2.67
CA CYS A 227 9.89 23.00 3.11
C CYS A 227 9.59 24.46 2.74
N TYR A 228 10.55 25.36 2.97
CA TYR A 228 10.38 26.77 2.59
C TYR A 228 10.37 26.99 1.08
N GLU A 229 11.07 26.18 0.29
CA GLU A 229 10.98 26.21 -1.17
C GLU A 229 9.58 25.78 -1.66
N ILE A 230 8.98 24.79 -1.02
CA ILE A 230 7.60 24.38 -1.28
C ILE A 230 6.62 25.53 -1.01
N VAL A 231 6.77 26.22 0.13
CA VAL A 231 5.97 27.40 0.48
C VAL A 231 6.20 28.54 -0.53
N ALA A 232 7.46 28.84 -0.87
CA ALA A 232 7.82 29.94 -1.76
C ALA A 232 7.45 29.70 -3.22
N SER A 233 7.26 28.44 -3.64
CA SER A 233 6.72 28.09 -4.96
C SER A 233 5.19 28.06 -4.99
N GLY A 234 4.53 28.40 -3.89
CA GLY A 234 3.08 28.45 -3.73
C GLY A 234 2.47 27.06 -3.56
N THR A 235 1.62 26.90 -2.54
CA THR A 235 0.79 25.71 -2.34
C THR A 235 -0.67 26.14 -2.39
N SER A 236 -1.43 25.62 -3.34
CA SER A 236 -2.86 25.91 -3.48
C SER A 236 -3.76 25.02 -2.62
N GLY A 237 -3.20 24.01 -1.93
CA GLY A 237 -3.94 23.08 -1.08
C GLY A 237 -3.04 21.99 -0.50
N VAL A 238 -3.57 21.26 0.50
CA VAL A 238 -2.86 20.18 1.22
C VAL A 238 -2.34 19.09 0.25
N LEU A 239 -3.13 18.74 -0.77
CA LEU A 239 -2.74 17.74 -1.77
C LEU A 239 -1.52 18.19 -2.58
N THR A 240 -1.47 19.46 -3.01
CA THR A 240 -0.33 20.02 -3.75
C THR A 240 0.94 20.05 -2.89
N ALA A 241 0.80 20.36 -1.60
CA ALA A 241 1.93 20.29 -0.67
C ALA A 241 2.44 18.84 -0.53
N ARG A 242 1.54 17.86 -0.38
CA ARG A 242 1.88 16.43 -0.33
C ARG A 242 2.58 15.97 -1.61
N ASP A 243 2.09 16.33 -2.81
CA ASP A 243 2.73 15.98 -4.08
C ASP A 243 4.16 16.52 -4.18
N LYS A 244 4.39 17.77 -3.73
CA LYS A 244 5.73 18.38 -3.70
C LYS A 244 6.67 17.69 -2.70
N ILE A 245 6.15 17.30 -1.54
CA ILE A 245 6.90 16.49 -0.56
C ILE A 245 7.23 15.11 -1.12
N GLU A 246 6.28 14.45 -1.78
CA GLU A 246 6.50 13.16 -2.43
C GLU A 246 7.58 13.25 -3.50
N THR A 247 7.55 14.29 -4.34
CA THR A 247 8.60 14.55 -5.34
C THR A 247 9.97 14.73 -4.68
N LEU A 248 10.05 15.51 -3.59
CA LEU A 248 11.28 15.70 -2.82
C LEU A 248 11.83 14.37 -2.28
N LEU A 249 10.96 13.56 -1.69
CA LEU A 249 11.33 12.26 -1.13
C LEU A 249 11.66 11.24 -2.21
N GLN A 250 11.04 11.31 -3.37
CA GLN A 250 11.35 10.45 -4.52
C GLN A 250 12.76 10.72 -5.04
N ASN A 251 13.16 11.99 -5.12
CA ASN A 251 14.52 12.39 -5.52
C ASN A 251 15.61 11.90 -4.56
N SER A 252 15.26 11.59 -3.30
CA SER A 252 16.16 11.02 -2.30
C SER A 252 15.96 9.52 -2.05
N GLY A 253 15.07 8.86 -2.80
CA GLY A 253 14.76 7.42 -2.65
C GLY A 253 13.95 7.07 -1.39
N GLN A 254 13.28 8.06 -0.79
CA GLN A 254 12.59 7.95 0.50
C GLN A 254 11.06 8.06 0.42
N ALA A 255 10.48 8.16 -0.78
CA ALA A 255 9.03 8.33 -0.97
C ALA A 255 8.17 7.22 -0.30
N ALA A 256 8.69 5.99 -0.24
CA ALA A 256 8.02 4.86 0.42
C ALA A 256 7.73 5.10 1.92
N LYS A 257 8.39 6.08 2.56
CA LYS A 257 8.13 6.46 3.96
C LYS A 257 6.78 7.15 4.15
N LEU A 258 6.24 7.80 3.11
CA LEU A 258 5.04 8.65 3.21
C LEU A 258 3.82 7.94 3.79
N PRO A 259 3.36 6.78 3.29
CA PRO A 259 2.19 6.10 3.82
C PRO A 259 2.24 5.92 5.34
N ALA A 260 3.38 5.42 5.87
CA ALA A 260 3.56 5.17 7.29
C ALA A 260 3.66 6.45 8.13
N MET A 261 4.30 7.52 7.61
CA MET A 261 4.34 8.81 8.32
C MET A 261 2.95 9.45 8.37
N LEU A 262 2.23 9.44 7.25
CA LEU A 262 0.99 10.21 7.11
C LEU A 262 -0.20 9.52 7.77
N GLN A 263 -0.19 8.19 7.87
CA GLN A 263 -1.24 7.46 8.60
C GLN A 263 -1.25 7.85 10.09
N ALA A 264 -0.09 7.94 10.73
CA ALA A 264 0.00 8.23 12.17
C ALA A 264 -0.51 9.64 12.54
N ILE A 265 -0.51 10.57 11.59
CA ILE A 265 -1.04 11.92 11.78
C ILE A 265 -2.53 12.05 11.39
N GLY A 266 -3.16 10.96 11.00
CA GLY A 266 -4.60 10.88 10.72
C GLY A 266 -4.97 10.90 9.25
N TRP A 267 -4.01 10.89 8.31
CA TRP A 267 -4.29 10.54 6.91
C TRP A 267 -4.48 9.02 6.78
N SER A 268 -5.51 8.50 7.44
CA SER A 268 -5.82 7.08 7.58
C SER A 268 -7.19 6.81 6.99
N HIS A 269 -7.37 5.66 6.35
CA HIS A 269 -8.66 5.25 5.78
C HIS A 269 -9.25 4.09 6.57
N HIS A 270 -10.57 3.99 6.58
CA HIS A 270 -11.23 2.77 7.02
C HIS A 270 -11.72 2.02 5.78
N VAL A 271 -11.53 0.70 5.78
CA VAL A 271 -11.75 -0.13 4.61
C VAL A 271 -12.69 -1.29 4.91
N VAL A 272 -13.35 -1.78 3.86
CA VAL A 272 -14.09 -3.04 3.86
C VAL A 272 -13.61 -3.88 2.67
N CYS A 273 -13.65 -5.19 2.82
CA CYS A 273 -13.33 -6.15 1.77
C CYS A 273 -14.08 -7.45 2.00
N ARG A 274 -14.08 -8.33 1.01
CA ARG A 274 -14.58 -9.70 1.13
C ARG A 274 -13.47 -10.69 0.81
N PHE A 275 -13.18 -11.63 1.71
CA PHE A 275 -12.26 -12.72 1.43
C PHE A 275 -12.96 -13.84 0.69
N VAL A 276 -12.32 -14.34 -0.37
CA VAL A 276 -12.85 -15.41 -1.20
C VAL A 276 -11.81 -16.48 -1.47
N ASP A 277 -12.26 -17.71 -1.70
CA ASP A 277 -11.42 -18.79 -2.18
C ASP A 277 -11.08 -18.61 -3.67
N GLY A 278 -10.38 -19.60 -4.22
CA GLY A 278 -9.98 -19.59 -5.61
C GLY A 278 -11.14 -19.72 -6.62
N ASP A 279 -12.36 -20.02 -6.18
CA ASP A 279 -13.58 -20.14 -6.98
C ASP A 279 -14.55 -18.96 -6.75
N GLY A 280 -14.17 -18.00 -5.89
CA GLY A 280 -14.96 -16.81 -5.57
C GLY A 280 -15.98 -17.00 -4.44
N ASN A 281 -15.96 -18.14 -3.74
CA ASN A 281 -16.83 -18.38 -2.59
C ASN A 281 -16.29 -17.64 -1.36
N PRO A 282 -17.17 -17.10 -0.49
CA PRO A 282 -16.74 -16.37 0.70
C PRO A 282 -16.00 -17.27 1.70
N LEU A 283 -14.94 -16.73 2.31
CA LEU A 283 -14.16 -17.39 3.37
C LEU A 283 -14.37 -16.73 4.74
N SER A 284 -14.86 -17.50 5.71
CA SER A 284 -14.90 -17.10 7.12
C SER A 284 -13.59 -17.45 7.83
N GLY A 285 -13.35 -16.86 9.02
CA GLY A 285 -12.16 -17.18 9.82
C GLY A 285 -10.86 -16.50 9.35
N VAL A 286 -10.93 -15.63 8.35
CA VAL A 286 -9.76 -14.90 7.84
C VAL A 286 -9.51 -13.65 8.67
N THR A 287 -8.26 -13.36 9.00
CA THR A 287 -7.87 -12.05 9.56
C THR A 287 -6.93 -11.33 8.61
N ALA A 288 -6.88 -10.01 8.72
CA ALA A 288 -5.91 -9.24 7.96
C ALA A 288 -5.48 -7.97 8.69
N ARG A 289 -4.36 -7.39 8.27
CA ARG A 289 -3.91 -6.07 8.71
C ARG A 289 -3.23 -5.31 7.58
N ALA A 290 -3.29 -3.98 7.65
CA ALA A 290 -2.54 -3.12 6.76
C ALA A 290 -1.04 -3.11 7.15
N VAL A 291 -0.19 -3.15 6.14
CA VAL A 291 1.28 -3.09 6.26
C VAL A 291 1.83 -2.08 5.25
N SER A 292 2.73 -1.21 5.72
CA SER A 292 3.55 -0.35 4.87
C SER A 292 5.01 -0.80 4.97
N LYS A 293 5.69 -0.98 3.84
CA LYS A 293 7.09 -1.43 3.78
C LYS A 293 8.01 -0.27 3.41
N VAL A 294 9.07 -0.08 4.18
CA VAL A 294 10.15 0.87 3.92
C VAL A 294 11.46 0.11 3.96
N GLY A 295 12.01 -0.22 2.79
CA GLY A 295 13.15 -1.13 2.70
C GLY A 295 12.81 -2.47 3.36
N THR A 296 13.58 -2.87 4.37
CA THR A 296 13.36 -4.09 5.17
C THR A 296 12.44 -3.91 6.37
N SER A 297 12.04 -2.66 6.68
CA SER A 297 11.18 -2.35 7.83
C SER A 297 9.71 -2.44 7.46
N GLU A 298 8.89 -2.96 8.39
CA GLU A 298 7.44 -3.04 8.26
C GLU A 298 6.75 -2.20 9.34
N TYR A 299 5.84 -1.34 8.91
CA TYR A 299 4.94 -0.59 9.77
C TYR A 299 3.57 -1.25 9.69
N ARG A 300 3.07 -1.74 10.83
CA ARG A 300 1.89 -2.61 10.89
C ARG A 300 0.81 -1.92 11.69
N LEU A 301 -0.37 -1.78 11.09
CA LEU A 301 -1.56 -1.36 11.83
C LEU A 301 -2.17 -2.56 12.57
N PRO A 302 -2.97 -2.31 13.62
CA PRO A 302 -3.68 -3.38 14.31
C PRO A 302 -4.52 -4.20 13.34
N ALA A 303 -4.51 -5.53 13.51
CA ALA A 303 -5.55 -6.36 12.92
C ALA A 303 -6.87 -6.10 13.67
N ARG A 304 -8.01 -6.31 13.00
CA ARG A 304 -9.28 -6.40 13.72
C ARG A 304 -9.26 -7.64 14.59
N SER A 305 -9.84 -7.54 15.78
CA SER A 305 -9.96 -8.65 16.74
C SER A 305 -10.93 -9.74 16.31
N ARG A 306 -11.81 -9.43 15.35
CA ARG A 306 -12.80 -10.36 14.79
C ARG A 306 -12.38 -10.78 13.39
N GLU A 307 -12.45 -12.07 13.12
CA GLU A 307 -12.27 -12.70 11.82
C GLU A 307 -13.38 -12.30 10.84
N SER A 308 -13.20 -12.62 9.56
CA SER A 308 -14.26 -12.50 8.56
C SER A 308 -15.47 -13.35 8.94
N ASP A 309 -16.66 -12.82 8.67
CA ASP A 309 -17.91 -13.53 8.91
C ASP A 309 -18.20 -14.57 7.81
N ASP A 310 -19.33 -15.25 7.91
CA ASP A 310 -19.77 -16.29 6.95
C ASP A 310 -20.00 -15.73 5.52
N THR A 311 -20.05 -14.41 5.36
CA THR A 311 -20.13 -13.76 4.04
C THR A 311 -18.75 -13.38 3.49
N GLY A 312 -17.68 -13.70 4.22
CA GLY A 312 -16.31 -13.31 3.93
C GLY A 312 -16.01 -11.85 4.24
N THR A 313 -16.96 -11.09 4.78
CA THR A 313 -16.82 -9.64 4.97
C THR A 313 -15.85 -9.34 6.09
N TYR A 314 -14.92 -8.44 5.84
CA TYR A 314 -13.93 -7.98 6.80
C TYR A 314 -13.70 -6.48 6.67
N GLY A 315 -13.65 -5.79 7.82
CA GLY A 315 -13.43 -4.35 7.89
C GLY A 315 -12.20 -4.02 8.73
N LEU A 316 -11.48 -2.98 8.35
CA LEU A 316 -10.38 -2.41 9.14
C LEU A 316 -10.71 -0.94 9.43
N SER A 317 -10.54 -0.53 10.68
CA SER A 317 -10.73 0.86 11.11
C SER A 317 -9.61 1.78 10.61
N GLU A 318 -8.46 1.21 10.24
CA GLU A 318 -7.30 1.95 9.77
C GLU A 318 -6.62 1.23 8.60
N PHE A 319 -6.15 2.03 7.65
CA PHE A 319 -5.45 1.59 6.45
C PHE A 319 -4.54 2.72 5.97
N PHE A 320 -3.39 2.35 5.42
CA PHE A 320 -2.41 3.33 4.92
C PHE A 320 -2.92 4.02 3.65
N PRO A 321 -2.66 5.33 3.48
CA PRO A 321 -2.91 6.02 2.21
C PRO A 321 -1.83 5.65 1.19
N GLY A 322 -2.11 5.82 -0.10
CA GLY A 322 -1.18 5.47 -1.17
C GLY A 322 -0.94 3.97 -1.29
N ALA A 323 0.22 3.59 -1.83
CA ALA A 323 0.60 2.19 -2.01
C ALA A 323 0.98 1.52 -0.67
N SER A 324 0.35 0.38 -0.39
CA SER A 324 0.54 -0.41 0.82
C SER A 324 0.18 -1.88 0.57
N ILE A 325 0.16 -2.69 1.62
CA ILE A 325 -0.11 -4.13 1.56
C ILE A 325 -1.21 -4.46 2.56
N LEU A 326 -2.17 -5.27 2.15
CA LEU A 326 -3.05 -6.01 3.06
C LEU A 326 -2.40 -7.38 3.30
N ARG A 327 -1.89 -7.61 4.51
CA ARG A 327 -1.40 -8.94 4.91
C ARG A 327 -2.57 -9.74 5.46
N VAL A 328 -2.91 -10.80 4.75
CA VAL A 328 -4.01 -11.73 5.06
C VAL A 328 -3.43 -12.92 5.80
N TYR A 329 -4.12 -13.40 6.83
CA TYR A 329 -3.77 -14.59 7.60
C TYR A 329 -4.94 -15.57 7.55
N TYR A 330 -4.64 -16.81 7.17
CA TYR A 330 -5.60 -17.89 7.05
C TYR A 330 -4.88 -19.23 7.22
N ASP A 331 -5.50 -20.18 7.94
CA ASP A 331 -4.95 -21.52 8.20
C ASP A 331 -3.50 -21.56 8.71
N GLY A 332 -3.11 -20.56 9.51
CA GLY A 332 -1.76 -20.46 10.08
C GLY A 332 -0.67 -19.95 9.12
N ASP A 333 -1.02 -19.58 7.90
CA ASP A 333 -0.13 -18.92 6.93
C ASP A 333 -0.51 -17.44 6.73
N SER A 334 0.31 -16.70 6.00
CA SER A 334 0.02 -15.32 5.60
C SER A 334 0.43 -15.00 4.17
N SER A 335 -0.40 -14.23 3.48
CA SER A 335 -0.14 -13.72 2.14
C SER A 335 -0.19 -12.19 2.09
N ASP A 336 0.68 -11.59 1.28
CA ASP A 336 0.75 -10.15 1.06
C ASP A 336 0.00 -9.76 -0.21
N VAL A 337 -1.04 -8.94 -0.08
CA VAL A 337 -1.85 -8.47 -1.19
C VAL A 337 -1.63 -6.96 -1.39
N PRO A 338 -0.98 -6.52 -2.49
CA PRO A 338 -0.75 -5.09 -2.75
C PRO A 338 -2.07 -4.32 -2.90
N ARG A 339 -2.18 -3.17 -2.26
CA ARG A 339 -3.35 -2.29 -2.32
C ARG A 339 -2.92 -0.83 -2.40
N THR A 340 -3.72 -0.02 -3.12
CA THR A 340 -3.46 1.41 -3.26
C THR A 340 -4.74 2.17 -2.99
N ILE A 341 -4.74 3.04 -1.99
CA ILE A 341 -5.81 4.04 -1.81
C ILE A 341 -5.30 5.37 -2.38
N PRO A 342 -6.00 5.96 -3.37
CA PRO A 342 -5.59 7.26 -3.92
C PRO A 342 -5.49 8.33 -2.83
N TRP A 343 -4.44 9.15 -2.86
CA TRP A 343 -4.27 10.26 -1.93
C TRP A 343 -5.44 11.26 -1.96
N THR A 344 -6.16 11.31 -3.08
CA THR A 344 -7.35 12.14 -3.30
C THR A 344 -8.63 11.56 -2.68
N THR A 345 -8.61 10.34 -2.13
CA THR A 345 -9.74 9.76 -1.38
C THR A 345 -9.92 10.46 -0.03
N PRO A 346 -11.13 10.92 0.34
CA PRO A 346 -11.43 11.43 1.69
C PRO A 346 -11.18 10.41 2.79
N THR A 347 -10.61 10.84 3.92
CA THR A 347 -10.34 9.92 5.05
C THR A 347 -11.61 9.44 5.73
N ASN A 348 -12.66 10.26 5.69
CA ASN A 348 -13.98 10.00 6.30
C ASN A 348 -14.92 9.19 5.41
N GLN A 349 -14.43 8.65 4.29
CA GLN A 349 -15.20 7.72 3.46
C GLN A 349 -14.68 6.30 3.64
N GLN A 350 -15.62 5.36 3.78
CA GLN A 350 -15.30 3.94 3.76
C GLN A 350 -14.85 3.56 2.35
N VAL A 351 -13.71 2.89 2.26
CA VAL A 351 -13.18 2.41 0.97
C VAL A 351 -13.44 0.92 0.85
N ASP A 352 -14.12 0.52 -0.21
CA ASP A 352 -14.29 -0.88 -0.58
C ASP A 352 -13.07 -1.36 -1.38
N LEU A 353 -12.38 -2.38 -0.86
CA LEU A 353 -11.24 -3.01 -1.53
C LEU A 353 -11.66 -4.19 -2.43
N GLY A 354 -12.95 -4.52 -2.47
CA GLY A 354 -13.52 -5.62 -3.23
C GLY A 354 -13.13 -7.00 -2.70
N ASP A 355 -13.17 -7.98 -3.61
CA ASP A 355 -12.81 -9.36 -3.32
C ASP A 355 -11.29 -9.56 -3.22
N ILE A 356 -10.88 -10.28 -2.18
CA ILE A 356 -9.49 -10.64 -1.91
C ILE A 356 -9.38 -12.17 -1.95
N GLY A 357 -8.76 -12.70 -2.99
CA GLY A 357 -8.46 -14.13 -3.09
C GLY A 357 -7.47 -14.56 -2.01
N VAL A 358 -7.81 -15.59 -1.24
CA VAL A 358 -6.96 -16.19 -0.21
C VAL A 358 -6.42 -17.52 -0.72
N VAL A 359 -5.09 -17.63 -0.75
CA VAL A 359 -4.39 -18.88 -1.08
C VAL A 359 -4.35 -19.73 0.19
N SER A 360 -5.03 -20.89 0.20
CA SER A 360 -4.95 -21.86 1.30
C SER A 360 -3.98 -22.99 0.94
N ASN A 361 -3.10 -23.36 1.88
CA ASN A 361 -2.23 -24.53 1.73
C ASN A 361 -2.96 -25.85 2.05
N GLU A 362 -4.26 -25.83 2.36
CA GLU A 362 -5.00 -27.03 2.76
C GLU A 362 -4.93 -28.13 1.70
N LEU A 363 -5.13 -27.79 0.42
CA LEU A 363 -5.05 -28.76 -0.68
C LEU A 363 -3.62 -29.29 -0.86
N LEU A 364 -2.59 -28.44 -0.77
CA LEU A 364 -1.19 -28.89 -0.80
C LEU A 364 -0.87 -29.83 0.37
N ASN A 365 -1.34 -29.52 1.57
CA ASN A 365 -1.18 -30.38 2.75
C ASN A 365 -1.90 -31.73 2.59
N LYS A 366 -3.08 -31.74 1.97
CA LYS A 366 -3.80 -32.98 1.62
C LYS A 366 -3.03 -33.80 0.61
N LEU A 367 -2.48 -33.16 -0.43
CA LEU A 367 -1.63 -33.82 -1.44
C LEU A 367 -0.38 -34.45 -0.83
N HIS A 368 0.29 -33.77 0.11
CA HIS A 368 1.47 -34.33 0.82
C HIS A 368 1.17 -35.59 1.63
N GLN A 369 -0.10 -35.90 1.91
CA GLN A 369 -0.50 -37.15 2.60
C GLN A 369 -0.68 -38.33 1.64
N THR A 370 -0.51 -38.12 0.32
CA THR A 370 -0.71 -39.15 -0.71
C THR A 370 0.61 -39.85 -1.04
N THR A 371 0.52 -41.15 -1.36
CA THR A 371 1.66 -42.04 -1.62
C THR A 371 1.64 -42.65 -3.02
N ARG A 372 0.58 -42.41 -3.80
CA ARG A 372 0.44 -42.85 -5.19
C ARG A 372 -0.39 -41.88 -6.01
N ILE A 373 -0.23 -41.97 -7.32
CA ILE A 373 -0.94 -41.17 -8.30
C ILE A 373 -1.45 -42.05 -9.44
N ASP A 374 -2.68 -41.79 -9.85
CA ASP A 374 -3.42 -42.53 -10.87
C ASP A 374 -3.78 -41.54 -11.98
N PHE A 375 -3.48 -41.91 -13.23
CA PHE A 375 -3.98 -41.24 -14.42
C PHE A 375 -4.91 -42.17 -15.17
N GLY A 376 -6.09 -41.67 -15.52
CA GLY A 376 -7.06 -42.33 -16.37
C GLY A 376 -7.53 -41.38 -17.46
N LEU A 377 -7.39 -41.80 -18.72
CA LEU A 377 -8.09 -41.20 -19.85
C LEU A 377 -8.88 -42.29 -20.55
N ASN A 378 -10.20 -42.17 -20.49
CA ASN A 378 -11.14 -43.03 -21.19
C ASN A 378 -11.69 -42.26 -22.39
N ALA A 379 -11.28 -42.59 -23.61
CA ALA A 379 -11.84 -42.00 -24.82
C ALA A 379 -11.60 -42.92 -26.04
N PRO A 380 -12.37 -42.78 -27.13
CA PRO A 380 -12.01 -43.46 -28.37
C PRO A 380 -10.73 -42.86 -28.96
N HIS A 381 -9.74 -43.69 -29.20
CA HIS A 381 -8.45 -43.29 -29.79
C HIS A 381 -8.29 -43.93 -31.17
N THR A 382 -7.72 -43.16 -32.09
CA THR A 382 -7.35 -43.63 -33.43
C THR A 382 -5.85 -43.88 -33.47
N PHE A 383 -5.47 -45.05 -34.00
CA PHE A 383 -4.08 -45.45 -34.21
C PHE A 383 -3.74 -45.52 -35.71
N SER A 384 -2.44 -45.63 -36.02
CA SER A 384 -1.89 -45.61 -37.38
C SER A 384 -2.40 -46.72 -38.31
N ASP A 385 -2.93 -47.82 -37.77
CA ASP A 385 -3.57 -48.90 -38.54
C ASP A 385 -5.03 -48.61 -38.92
N GLY A 386 -5.56 -47.47 -38.46
CA GLY A 386 -6.94 -47.05 -38.70
C GLY A 386 -7.96 -47.71 -37.78
N GLN A 387 -7.54 -48.52 -36.81
CA GLN A 387 -8.46 -49.04 -35.80
C GLN A 387 -8.79 -47.96 -34.77
N ASN A 388 -10.07 -47.92 -34.40
CA ASN A 388 -10.52 -47.19 -33.23
C ASN A 388 -10.56 -48.16 -32.07
N TRP A 389 -9.73 -47.92 -31.07
CA TRP A 389 -9.80 -48.66 -29.82
C TRP A 389 -10.58 -47.80 -28.83
N ASP A 390 -11.57 -48.42 -28.18
CA ASP A 390 -12.16 -47.88 -26.94
C ASP A 390 -11.06 -48.01 -25.88
N GLY A 391 -10.09 -47.11 -25.96
CA GLY A 391 -8.84 -47.22 -25.24
C GLY A 391 -8.97 -46.54 -23.90
N HIS A 392 -8.55 -47.27 -22.88
CA HIS A 392 -8.28 -46.72 -21.57
C HIS A 392 -6.76 -46.51 -21.47
N PHE A 393 -6.33 -45.25 -21.43
CA PHE A 393 -5.01 -44.93 -20.93
C PHE A 393 -5.08 -44.87 -19.41
N GLU A 394 -4.70 -45.96 -18.76
CA GLU A 394 -4.57 -46.02 -17.30
C GLU A 394 -3.10 -46.19 -16.93
N ILE A 395 -2.58 -45.30 -16.10
CA ILE A 395 -1.21 -45.35 -15.56
C ILE A 395 -1.28 -45.12 -14.06
N LEU A 396 -0.88 -46.12 -13.30
CA LEU A 396 -0.83 -46.10 -11.84
C LEU A 396 0.63 -46.11 -11.40
N VAL A 397 1.07 -45.12 -10.61
CA VAL A 397 2.49 -45.00 -10.21
C VAL A 397 2.64 -44.84 -8.70
N TRP A 398 3.52 -45.67 -8.12
CA TRP A 398 3.90 -45.62 -6.70
C TRP A 398 5.33 -46.16 -6.50
N PRO A 399 6.07 -45.65 -5.49
CA PRO A 399 5.67 -44.62 -4.52
C PRO A 399 5.78 -43.20 -5.07
N LEU A 400 4.86 -42.33 -4.65
CA LEU A 400 4.86 -40.89 -4.86
C LEU A 400 5.70 -40.20 -3.78
N VAL A 401 6.61 -39.34 -4.20
CA VAL A 401 7.52 -38.57 -3.33
C VAL A 401 7.35 -37.09 -3.60
N TRP A 402 7.13 -36.32 -2.54
CA TRP A 402 6.95 -34.86 -2.59
C TRP A 402 8.23 -34.11 -2.21
N THR A 403 8.51 -33.01 -2.91
CA THR A 403 9.55 -32.03 -2.58
C THR A 403 8.98 -30.62 -2.78
N GLY A 404 8.48 -30.02 -1.70
CA GLY A 404 7.77 -28.74 -1.77
C GLY A 404 6.49 -28.87 -2.62
N THR A 405 6.38 -28.09 -3.69
CA THR A 405 5.25 -28.14 -4.63
C THR A 405 5.49 -29.08 -5.82
N SER A 406 6.61 -29.80 -5.85
CA SER A 406 6.91 -30.79 -6.89
C SER A 406 6.76 -32.21 -6.37
N PHE A 407 6.49 -33.15 -7.27
CA PHE A 407 6.43 -34.57 -6.96
C PHE A 407 7.04 -35.43 -8.06
N THR A 408 7.49 -36.61 -7.66
CA THR A 408 7.99 -37.65 -8.55
C THR A 408 7.48 -39.01 -8.07
N ALA A 409 7.07 -39.88 -8.98
CA ALA A 409 6.75 -41.27 -8.71
C ALA A 409 7.43 -42.16 -9.77
N ARG A 410 7.94 -43.32 -9.33
CA ARG A 410 8.54 -44.32 -10.20
C ARG A 410 8.17 -45.71 -9.70
N HIS A 411 7.62 -46.52 -10.59
CA HIS A 411 7.34 -47.93 -10.36
C HIS A 411 8.05 -48.75 -11.42
N GLU A 412 8.81 -49.75 -11.00
CA GLU A 412 9.60 -50.59 -11.91
C GLU A 412 9.48 -52.05 -11.46
N VAL A 413 9.06 -52.92 -12.37
CA VAL A 413 8.85 -54.34 -12.12
C VAL A 413 9.51 -55.16 -13.22
N ASP A 414 10.37 -56.06 -12.80
CA ASP A 414 10.92 -57.14 -13.63
C ASP A 414 10.33 -58.47 -13.15
N ASP A 415 9.58 -59.16 -14.01
CA ASP A 415 9.07 -60.49 -13.71
C ASP A 415 9.18 -61.45 -14.89
N VAL A 416 8.68 -62.69 -14.70
CA VAL A 416 8.70 -63.73 -15.74
C VAL A 416 7.87 -63.39 -16.98
N SER A 417 7.03 -62.36 -16.88
CA SER A 417 6.10 -61.89 -17.90
C SER A 417 6.62 -60.65 -18.61
N GLY A 418 7.67 -59.97 -18.11
CA GLY A 418 8.23 -58.79 -18.76
C GLY A 418 8.89 -57.76 -17.84
N HIS A 419 9.24 -56.62 -18.44
CA HIS A 419 9.70 -55.40 -17.79
C HIS A 419 8.63 -54.31 -17.89
N TYR A 420 8.31 -53.67 -16.76
CA TYR A 420 7.33 -52.60 -16.66
C TYR A 420 7.97 -51.41 -15.94
N LEU A 421 8.08 -50.26 -16.61
CA LEU A 421 8.57 -49.01 -16.01
C LEU A 421 7.49 -47.93 -16.17
N MET A 422 7.00 -47.41 -15.05
CA MET A 422 6.03 -46.32 -15.02
C MET A 422 6.59 -45.17 -14.21
N THR A 423 6.43 -43.95 -14.71
CA THR A 423 6.86 -42.72 -14.05
C THR A 423 5.79 -41.65 -14.11
N ALA A 424 5.75 -40.82 -13.08
CA ALA A 424 4.95 -39.60 -13.05
C ALA A 424 5.78 -38.48 -12.41
N ASN A 425 5.90 -37.34 -13.08
CA ASN A 425 6.62 -36.18 -12.55
C ASN A 425 5.78 -34.93 -12.75
N GLY A 426 5.69 -34.08 -11.73
CA GLY A 426 4.85 -32.90 -11.84
C GLY A 426 5.06 -31.87 -10.75
N ASN A 427 4.27 -30.81 -10.86
CA ASN A 427 4.24 -29.73 -9.90
C ASN A 427 2.84 -29.13 -9.78
N VAL A 428 2.56 -28.65 -8.57
CA VAL A 428 1.36 -27.91 -8.22
C VAL A 428 1.70 -26.46 -7.86
N SER A 429 0.69 -25.61 -7.82
CA SER A 429 0.79 -24.28 -7.23
C SER A 429 0.85 -24.35 -5.69
N ALA A 430 1.08 -23.20 -5.04
CA ALA A 430 1.10 -23.12 -3.58
C ALA A 430 -0.24 -23.51 -2.93
N ASP A 431 -1.37 -23.29 -3.62
CA ASP A 431 -2.70 -23.76 -3.23
C ASP A 431 -3.01 -25.19 -3.71
N GLY A 432 -2.05 -25.95 -4.23
CA GLY A 432 -2.24 -27.36 -4.60
C GLY A 432 -2.97 -27.62 -5.92
N ARG A 433 -3.12 -26.62 -6.81
CA ARG A 433 -3.69 -26.82 -8.16
C ARG A 433 -2.64 -27.36 -9.13
N ILE A 434 -3.05 -28.20 -10.07
CA ILE A 434 -2.14 -28.83 -11.04
C ILE A 434 -1.57 -27.76 -11.98
N LEU A 435 -0.25 -27.65 -12.03
CA LEU A 435 0.44 -26.85 -13.03
C LEU A 435 0.80 -27.72 -14.23
N ASN A 436 1.48 -28.84 -13.98
CA ASN A 436 1.91 -29.79 -15.01
C ASN A 436 2.15 -31.18 -14.39
N VAL A 437 1.73 -32.23 -15.08
CA VAL A 437 2.03 -33.63 -14.74
C VAL A 437 2.36 -34.39 -16.02
N GLU A 438 3.56 -34.95 -16.06
CA GLU A 438 3.99 -35.84 -17.13
C GLU A 438 4.00 -37.29 -16.64
N TYR A 439 3.29 -38.14 -17.36
CA TYR A 439 3.29 -39.59 -17.23
C TYR A 439 4.10 -40.23 -18.33
N SER A 440 4.81 -41.29 -17.99
CA SER A 440 5.42 -42.18 -18.98
C SER A 440 5.31 -43.63 -18.51
N ALA A 441 4.99 -44.54 -19.43
CA ALA A 441 4.94 -45.97 -19.17
C ALA A 441 5.59 -46.74 -20.33
N ASP A 442 6.55 -47.56 -19.99
CA ASP A 442 7.25 -48.50 -20.86
C ASP A 442 6.92 -49.92 -20.43
N PHE A 443 6.39 -50.72 -21.35
CA PHE A 443 6.05 -52.12 -21.12
C PHE A 443 6.75 -52.98 -22.16
N SER A 444 7.44 -54.03 -21.72
CA SER A 444 8.11 -54.99 -22.57
C SER A 444 7.78 -56.39 -22.07
N GLN A 445 7.24 -57.27 -22.92
CA GLN A 445 6.74 -58.59 -22.50
C GLN A 445 7.05 -59.65 -23.55
N ASP A 446 7.52 -60.81 -23.09
CA ASP A 446 7.63 -62.03 -23.89
C ASP A 446 6.37 -62.89 -23.74
N GLN A 447 5.83 -63.33 -24.87
CA GLN A 447 4.64 -64.18 -24.94
C GLN A 447 5.00 -65.60 -25.39
N THR A 448 4.08 -66.53 -25.12
CA THR A 448 4.23 -67.92 -25.56
C THR A 448 4.30 -67.99 -27.09
N GLY A 449 5.31 -68.69 -27.63
CA GLY A 449 5.57 -68.74 -29.07
C GLY A 449 6.71 -67.84 -29.54
N GLY A 450 7.40 -67.15 -28.62
CA GLY A 450 8.55 -66.28 -28.92
C GLY A 450 8.15 -64.92 -29.48
N ILE A 451 6.92 -64.48 -29.24
CA ILE A 451 6.44 -63.15 -29.61
C ILE A 451 6.88 -62.18 -28.52
N HIS A 452 7.42 -61.03 -28.91
CA HIS A 452 7.81 -59.96 -27.99
C HIS A 452 6.98 -58.70 -28.25
N THR A 453 6.42 -58.09 -27.21
CA THR A 453 5.63 -56.86 -27.30
C THR A 453 6.26 -55.73 -26.52
N GLU A 454 6.38 -54.57 -27.14
CA GLU A 454 6.81 -53.31 -26.51
C GLU A 454 5.69 -52.27 -26.61
N THR A 455 5.41 -51.54 -25.54
CA THR A 455 4.47 -50.43 -25.52
C THR A 455 5.12 -49.24 -24.84
N HIS A 456 5.18 -48.11 -25.52
CA HIS A 456 5.58 -46.82 -24.94
C HIS A 456 4.34 -45.92 -24.85
N ARG A 457 4.15 -45.25 -23.72
CA ARG A 457 3.09 -44.25 -23.51
C ARG A 457 3.69 -43.04 -22.83
N ARG A 458 3.28 -41.85 -23.27
CA ARG A 458 3.58 -40.59 -22.61
C ARG A 458 2.35 -39.68 -22.67
N VAL A 459 2.00 -39.08 -21.54
CA VAL A 459 0.91 -38.10 -21.48
C VAL A 459 1.37 -36.92 -20.64
N ASN A 460 1.09 -35.70 -21.10
CA ASN A 460 1.29 -34.49 -20.32
C ASN A 460 -0.06 -33.80 -20.08
N VAL A 461 -0.38 -33.54 -18.81
CA VAL A 461 -1.57 -32.84 -18.36
C VAL A 461 -1.18 -31.53 -17.67
N ALA A 462 -1.83 -30.42 -18.02
CA ALA A 462 -1.56 -29.13 -17.39
C ALA A 462 -2.86 -28.39 -17.02
N GLY A 463 -2.83 -27.65 -15.91
CA GLY A 463 -3.93 -26.75 -15.53
C GLY A 463 -5.25 -27.43 -15.15
N LEU A 464 -5.27 -28.74 -14.94
CA LEU A 464 -6.49 -29.49 -14.61
C LEU A 464 -7.07 -28.98 -13.27
N PRO A 465 -8.32 -28.48 -13.22
CA PRO A 465 -8.89 -27.91 -12.00
C PRO A 465 -9.15 -28.99 -10.95
N TYR A 466 -9.00 -28.60 -9.68
CA TYR A 466 -9.38 -29.43 -8.55
C TYR A 466 -10.88 -29.75 -8.60
N THR A 467 -11.25 -30.98 -8.26
CA THR A 467 -12.64 -31.43 -8.25
C THR A 467 -13.13 -31.72 -6.85
N GLU A 468 -12.49 -32.65 -6.14
CA GLU A 468 -12.95 -33.09 -4.82
C GLU A 468 -11.85 -33.81 -4.02
N ASP A 469 -12.05 -33.91 -2.71
CA ASP A 469 -11.29 -34.78 -1.82
C ASP A 469 -12.23 -35.53 -0.85
N TYR A 470 -11.92 -36.79 -0.57
CA TYR A 470 -12.71 -37.61 0.34
C TYR A 470 -11.88 -38.74 0.96
N ILE A 471 -12.45 -39.44 1.96
CA ILE A 471 -11.88 -40.67 2.51
C ILE A 471 -12.58 -41.87 1.87
N GLY A 472 -11.88 -42.57 0.99
CA GLY A 472 -12.36 -43.78 0.30
C GLY A 472 -11.64 -45.02 0.81
N GLY A 473 -12.38 -45.99 1.36
CA GLY A 473 -11.78 -47.24 1.85
C GLY A 473 -10.76 -47.05 2.97
N GLY A 474 -10.87 -45.96 3.74
CA GLY A 474 -9.94 -45.59 4.81
C GLY A 474 -8.74 -44.75 4.36
N ASN A 475 -8.56 -44.52 3.06
CA ASN A 475 -7.46 -43.74 2.51
C ASN A 475 -7.95 -42.39 1.97
N ARG A 476 -7.14 -41.34 2.11
CA ARG A 476 -7.39 -40.05 1.46
C ARG A 476 -7.32 -40.21 -0.06
N VAL A 477 -8.26 -39.56 -0.74
CA VAL A 477 -8.32 -39.45 -2.21
C VAL A 477 -8.49 -37.97 -2.56
N VAL A 478 -7.64 -37.44 -3.43
CA VAL A 478 -7.72 -36.07 -3.98
C VAL A 478 -7.85 -36.19 -5.50
N LYS A 479 -8.88 -35.58 -6.10
CA LYS A 479 -9.25 -35.77 -7.50
C LYS A 479 -9.23 -34.49 -8.31
N TYR A 480 -8.84 -34.64 -9.57
CA TYR A 480 -8.96 -33.67 -10.63
C TYR A 480 -9.58 -34.39 -11.83
N VAL A 481 -10.85 -34.09 -12.13
CA VAL A 481 -11.67 -34.82 -13.09
C VAL A 481 -12.28 -33.86 -14.10
N LYS A 482 -12.27 -34.26 -15.38
CA LYS A 482 -12.98 -33.56 -16.43
C LYS A 482 -13.59 -34.52 -17.43
N THR A 483 -14.89 -34.35 -17.68
CA THR A 483 -15.66 -35.18 -18.61
C THR A 483 -15.99 -34.43 -19.89
N GLY A 484 -16.14 -35.17 -20.99
CA GLY A 484 -16.54 -34.64 -22.29
C GLY A 484 -15.46 -33.82 -23.00
N GLU A 485 -15.87 -33.03 -23.98
CA GLU A 485 -14.98 -32.29 -24.89
C GLU A 485 -14.05 -31.30 -24.15
N GLU A 486 -14.47 -30.78 -22.99
CA GLU A 486 -13.66 -29.87 -22.19
C GLU A 486 -12.36 -30.51 -21.65
N ALA A 487 -12.24 -31.84 -21.65
CA ALA A 487 -11.02 -32.54 -21.22
C ALA A 487 -9.82 -32.26 -22.13
N GLU A 488 -10.06 -32.01 -23.43
CA GLU A 488 -9.02 -31.81 -24.45
C GLU A 488 -8.03 -30.71 -24.07
N GLN A 489 -8.54 -29.59 -23.54
CA GLN A 489 -7.70 -28.42 -23.23
C GLN A 489 -6.65 -28.67 -22.15
N TYR A 490 -6.79 -29.74 -21.37
CA TYR A 490 -5.89 -30.08 -20.27
C TYR A 490 -4.82 -31.09 -20.68
N VAL A 491 -4.97 -31.79 -21.81
CA VAL A 491 -3.97 -32.72 -22.33
C VAL A 491 -3.06 -32.00 -23.32
N VAL A 492 -1.87 -31.64 -22.85
CA VAL A 492 -0.88 -30.85 -23.60
C VAL A 492 -0.21 -31.69 -24.69
N ALA A 493 0.08 -32.94 -24.38
CA ALA A 493 0.72 -33.88 -25.30
C ALA A 493 0.31 -35.31 -24.96
N MET A 494 0.17 -36.14 -25.98
CA MET A 494 -0.04 -37.57 -25.83
C MET A 494 0.67 -38.33 -26.93
N GLU A 495 1.42 -39.35 -26.54
CA GLU A 495 2.18 -40.23 -27.42
C GLU A 495 1.93 -41.68 -26.95
N SER A 496 1.73 -42.58 -27.90
CA SER A 496 1.69 -44.01 -27.61
C SER A 496 2.16 -44.79 -28.81
N THR A 497 3.02 -45.77 -28.58
CA THR A 497 3.39 -46.76 -29.58
C THR A 497 3.23 -48.17 -29.02
N PHE A 498 2.89 -49.10 -29.89
CA PHE A 498 2.87 -50.53 -29.63
C PHE A 498 3.61 -51.21 -30.76
N THR A 499 4.55 -52.09 -30.42
CA THR A 499 5.31 -52.90 -31.37
C THR A 499 5.23 -54.36 -30.96
N GLN A 500 4.95 -55.24 -31.91
CA GLN A 500 5.04 -56.69 -31.72
C GLN A 500 6.05 -57.27 -32.70
N THR A 501 6.95 -58.13 -32.20
CA THR A 501 7.96 -58.83 -32.99
C THR A 501 7.81 -60.34 -32.82
N ASP A 502 8.15 -61.09 -33.87
CA ASP A 502 8.18 -62.56 -33.83
C ASP A 502 9.49 -63.11 -33.22
N ALA A 503 9.61 -64.44 -33.12
CA ALA A 503 10.79 -65.10 -32.56
C ALA A 503 12.09 -64.85 -33.36
N GLY A 504 11.98 -64.37 -34.60
CA GLY A 504 13.09 -63.95 -35.43
C GLY A 504 13.44 -62.47 -35.30
N GLY A 505 12.70 -61.70 -34.49
CA GLY A 505 12.83 -60.27 -34.30
C GLY A 505 12.20 -59.42 -35.41
N SER A 506 11.38 -60.00 -36.29
CA SER A 506 10.68 -59.25 -37.33
C SER A 506 9.44 -58.59 -36.74
N VAL A 507 9.23 -57.30 -37.02
CA VAL A 507 8.00 -56.59 -36.62
C VAL A 507 6.82 -57.19 -37.40
N ILE A 508 5.83 -57.66 -36.66
CA ILE A 508 4.59 -58.24 -37.21
C ILE A 508 3.39 -57.32 -37.02
N ASP A 509 3.39 -56.48 -35.97
CA ASP A 509 2.37 -55.44 -35.76
C ASP A 509 3.02 -54.16 -35.20
N PHE A 510 2.51 -53.01 -35.63
CA PHE A 510 2.92 -51.69 -35.15
C PHE A 510 1.75 -50.72 -35.17
N TYR A 511 1.50 -50.07 -34.04
CA TYR A 511 0.45 -49.07 -33.87
C TYR A 511 1.02 -47.82 -33.19
N GLU A 512 0.79 -46.65 -33.78
CA GLU A 512 1.14 -45.35 -33.20
C GLU A 512 -0.13 -44.53 -32.99
N TYR A 513 -0.24 -43.87 -31.84
CA TYR A 513 -1.35 -42.97 -31.53
C TYR A 513 -1.40 -41.81 -32.53
N VAL A 514 -2.60 -41.51 -33.03
CA VAL A 514 -2.84 -40.41 -33.98
C VAL A 514 -3.69 -39.32 -33.35
N SER A 515 -4.85 -39.68 -32.80
CA SER A 515 -5.82 -38.70 -32.28
C SER A 515 -6.79 -39.30 -31.28
N THR A 516 -7.41 -38.44 -30.48
CA THR A 516 -8.48 -38.77 -29.55
C THR A 516 -9.79 -38.13 -29.99
N ASN A 517 -10.90 -38.87 -29.93
CA ASN A 517 -12.23 -38.31 -30.15
C ASN A 517 -12.81 -37.77 -28.84
N TRP A 518 -12.50 -36.52 -28.53
CA TRP A 518 -12.94 -35.84 -27.30
C TRP A 518 -14.46 -35.62 -27.19
N ALA A 519 -15.18 -35.68 -28.30
CA ALA A 519 -16.64 -35.49 -28.33
C ALA A 519 -17.43 -36.73 -27.91
N ALA A 520 -16.76 -37.86 -27.63
CA ALA A 520 -17.45 -39.07 -27.20
C ALA A 520 -18.08 -38.90 -25.81
N ALA A 521 -19.29 -39.42 -25.62
CA ALA A 521 -20.02 -39.35 -24.35
C ALA A 521 -19.31 -40.12 -23.21
N THR A 522 -18.38 -41.00 -23.55
CA THR A 522 -17.57 -41.78 -22.61
C THR A 522 -16.26 -41.08 -22.22
N THR A 523 -15.98 -39.89 -22.77
CA THR A 523 -14.73 -39.15 -22.52
C THR A 523 -14.63 -38.73 -21.06
N ASP A 524 -13.62 -39.24 -20.37
CA ASP A 524 -13.29 -38.89 -18.98
C ASP A 524 -11.77 -38.83 -18.78
N LEU A 525 -11.30 -37.72 -18.23
CA LEU A 525 -9.93 -37.49 -17.78
C LEU A 525 -9.93 -37.41 -16.25
N ASP A 526 -9.32 -38.39 -15.61
CA ASP A 526 -9.18 -38.50 -14.15
C ASP A 526 -7.69 -38.49 -13.78
N LEU A 527 -7.33 -37.55 -12.91
CA LEU A 527 -6.08 -37.54 -12.18
C LEU A 527 -6.39 -37.66 -10.68
N THR A 528 -5.98 -38.76 -10.07
CA THR A 528 -6.29 -39.06 -8.68
C THR A 528 -5.01 -39.29 -7.86
N PHE A 529 -4.86 -38.57 -6.75
CA PHE A 529 -3.82 -38.83 -5.75
C PHE A 529 -4.42 -39.61 -4.58
N ARG A 530 -3.71 -40.64 -4.08
CA ARG A 530 -4.21 -41.47 -2.97
C ARG A 530 -3.16 -41.73 -1.92
N GLN A 531 -3.61 -41.86 -0.67
CA GLN A 531 -2.81 -42.37 0.43
C GLN A 531 -2.52 -43.87 0.29
#